data_AF-A0A1G3Q9W0-F1
#
_entry.id   AF-A0A1G3Q9W0-F1
#
_cell.length_a   1.000
_cell.length_b   1.000
_cell.length_c   1.000
_cell.angle_alpha   90.00
_cell.angle_beta   90.00
_cell.angle_gamma   90.00
#
_symmetry.space_group_name_H-M   'P 1'
#
loop_
_entity.id
_entity.type
_entity.pdbx_description
1 polymer ?
#
loop_
_entity_poly.entity_id
_entity_poly.type
_entity_poly.pdbx_seq_one_letter_code
_entity_poly.pdbx_strand_id
1 'polypeptide(L)'
;MSLFQKQQQKMEMKLSAELSFKIMQIGQLIFELKTDYIQYLDEDTRLKLLQANEIIDELAQRMTGSTAERMYLWRVEKEENRRIVEQEAELAKEEEKQKNQGS
;
A
#
# COMPACT_ATOMS: atom_id res chain seq x y z
N MET A 1 22.82 25.28 11.88
CA MET A 1 22.78 23.82 11.62
C MET A 1 23.72 23.50 10.48
N SER A 2 24.55 22.47 10.63
CA SER A 2 25.49 22.05 9.58
C SER A 2 24.76 21.39 8.40
N LEU A 3 25.42 21.38 7.23
CA LEU A 3 24.92 20.67 6.04
C LEU A 3 24.65 19.18 6.32
N PHE A 4 25.48 18.55 7.14
CA PHE A 4 25.32 17.17 7.58
C PHE A 4 24.06 16.98 8.43
N GLN A 5 23.78 17.88 9.38
CA GLN A 5 22.56 17.84 10.19
C GLN A 5 21.30 18.01 9.33
N LYS A 6 21.33 18.89 8.31
CA LYS A 6 20.21 19.05 7.37
C LYS A 6 19.99 17.81 6.49
N GLN A 7 21.06 17.14 6.04
CA GLN A 7 20.96 15.90 5.26
C GLN A 7 20.42 14.75 6.11
N GLN A 8 20.91 14.60 7.35
CA GLN A 8 20.46 13.58 8.28
C GLN A 8 18.98 13.76 8.64
N GLN A 9 18.55 14.99 8.94
CA GLN A 9 17.14 15.30 9.22
C GLN A 9 16.24 15.04 7.99
N LYS A 10 16.69 15.37 6.77
CA LYS A 10 15.96 15.02 5.54
C LYS A 10 15.85 13.50 5.36
N MET A 11 16.91 12.76 5.68
CA MET A 11 16.94 11.30 5.56
C MET A 11 16.02 10.63 6.59
N GLU A 12 16.03 11.09 7.84
CA GLU A 12 15.10 10.66 8.90
C GLU A 12 13.64 10.96 8.52
N MET A 13 13.36 12.15 7.97
CA MET A 13 12.03 12.48 7.48
C MET A 13 11.60 11.59 6.31
N LYS A 14 12.51 11.24 5.39
CA LYS A 14 12.22 10.32 4.27
C LYS A 14 11.97 8.89 4.76
N LEU A 15 12.78 8.39 5.69
CA LEU A 15 12.57 7.08 6.32
C LEU A 15 11.24 7.04 7.09
N SER A 16 10.88 8.12 7.78
CA SER A 16 9.60 8.29 8.47
C SER A 16 8.42 8.23 7.51
N ALA A 17 8.54 8.82 6.31
CA ALA A 17 7.50 8.77 5.28
C ALA A 17 7.36 7.36 4.67
N GLU A 18 8.47 6.67 4.35
CA GLU A 18 8.43 5.30 3.83
C GLU A 18 7.85 4.32 4.86
N LEU A 19 8.24 4.45 6.13
CA LEU A 19 7.70 3.62 7.20
C LEU A 19 6.21 3.87 7.40
N SER A 20 5.80 5.15 7.39
CA SER A 20 4.39 5.55 7.47
C SER A 20 3.57 4.90 6.37
N PHE A 21 4.11 4.89 5.15
CA PHE A 21 3.48 4.28 4.00
C PHE A 21 3.33 2.76 4.14
N LYS A 22 4.36 2.06 4.61
CA LYS A 22 4.27 0.61 4.84
C LYS A 22 3.24 0.26 5.92
N ILE A 23 3.19 1.03 7.01
CA ILE A 23 2.18 0.86 8.07
C ILE A 23 0.76 1.01 7.50
N MET A 24 0.56 2.01 6.66
CA MET A 24 -0.72 2.25 5.99
C MET A 24 -1.12 1.11 5.04
N GLN A 25 -0.18 0.58 4.24
CA GLN A 25 -0.43 -0.56 3.36
C GLN A 25 -0.83 -1.81 4.16
N ILE A 26 -0.13 -2.07 5.28
CA ILE A 26 -0.46 -3.16 6.20
C ILE A 26 -1.86 -2.95 6.78
N GLY A 27 -2.21 -1.71 7.16
CA GLY A 27 -3.53 -1.39 7.67
C GLY A 27 -4.65 -1.64 6.67
N GLN A 28 -4.44 -1.28 5.41
CA GLN A 28 -5.40 -1.57 4.34
C GLN A 28 -5.64 -3.08 4.18
N LEU A 29 -4.57 -3.88 4.18
CA LEU A 29 -4.68 -5.35 4.07
C LEU A 29 -5.43 -5.95 5.27
N ILE A 30 -5.16 -5.46 6.48
CA ILE A 30 -5.86 -5.90 7.70
C ILE A 30 -7.36 -5.53 7.62
N PHE A 31 -7.67 -4.33 7.13
CA PHE A 31 -9.04 -3.89 6.94
C PHE A 31 -9.80 -4.76 5.91
N GLU A 32 -9.17 -5.09 4.79
CA GLU A 32 -9.72 -5.99 3.77
C GLU A 32 -9.96 -7.40 4.34
N LEU A 33 -8.99 -7.95 5.09
CA LEU A 33 -9.15 -9.24 5.78
C LEU A 33 -10.33 -9.21 6.77
N LYS A 34 -10.47 -8.12 7.53
CA LYS A 34 -11.55 -7.95 8.51
C LYS A 34 -12.91 -7.78 7.84
N THR A 35 -12.98 -7.11 6.69
CA THR A 35 -14.26 -6.81 6.03
C THR A 35 -14.74 -7.99 5.20
N ASP A 36 -13.85 -8.59 4.42
CA ASP A 36 -14.23 -9.57 3.40
C ASP A 36 -14.18 -11.00 3.94
N TYR A 37 -13.29 -11.27 4.90
CA TYR A 37 -12.94 -12.64 5.29
C TYR A 37 -13.23 -13.00 6.75
N ILE A 38 -13.56 -12.04 7.62
CA ILE A 38 -13.64 -12.30 9.08
C ILE A 38 -14.60 -13.42 9.45
N GLN A 39 -15.71 -13.57 8.72
CA GLN A 39 -16.71 -14.62 8.95
C GLN A 39 -16.20 -16.04 8.65
N TYR A 40 -15.13 -16.19 7.88
CA TYR A 40 -14.53 -17.47 7.54
C TYR A 40 -13.34 -17.85 8.44
N LEU A 41 -12.91 -16.94 9.32
CA LEU A 41 -11.81 -17.16 10.26
C LEU A 41 -12.33 -17.86 11.51
N ASP A 42 -11.51 -18.71 12.12
CA ASP A 42 -11.73 -19.25 13.45
C ASP A 42 -11.60 -18.15 14.53
N GLU A 43 -12.10 -18.43 15.73
CA GLU A 43 -12.18 -17.44 16.81
C GLU A 43 -10.80 -16.87 17.22
N ASP A 44 -9.78 -17.73 17.33
CA ASP A 44 -8.42 -17.30 17.67
C ASP A 44 -7.82 -16.39 16.60
N THR A 45 -8.03 -16.72 15.31
CA THR A 45 -7.57 -15.90 14.20
C THR A 45 -8.32 -14.57 14.12
N ARG A 46 -9.63 -14.55 14.42
CA ARG A 46 -10.41 -13.30 14.52
C ARG A 46 -9.87 -12.39 15.62
N LEU A 47 -9.59 -12.94 16.80
CA LEU A 47 -9.05 -12.17 17.92
C LEU A 47 -7.70 -11.54 17.56
N LYS A 48 -6.80 -12.31 16.92
CA LYS A 48 -5.50 -11.79 16.44
C LYS A 48 -5.67 -10.71 15.38
N LEU A 49 -6.62 -10.87 14.46
CA LEU A 49 -6.90 -9.87 13.43
C LEU A 49 -7.47 -8.58 14.02
N LEU A 50 -8.35 -8.67 15.02
CA LEU A 50 -8.87 -7.51 15.74
C LEU A 50 -7.77 -6.78 16.50
N GLN A 51 -6.87 -7.50 17.18
CA GLN A 51 -5.70 -6.91 17.84
C GLN A 51 -4.76 -6.21 16.84
N ALA A 52 -4.49 -6.85 15.69
CA ALA A 52 -3.68 -6.23 14.64
C ALA A 52 -4.33 -4.95 14.11
N ASN A 53 -5.66 -4.93 13.97
CA ASN A 53 -6.42 -3.76 13.55
C ASN A 53 -6.33 -2.62 14.58
N GLU A 54 -6.45 -2.90 15.87
CA GLU A 54 -6.30 -1.89 16.94
C GLU A 54 -4.89 -1.27 16.94
N ILE A 55 -3.84 -2.08 16.81
CA ILE A 55 -2.45 -1.60 16.75
C ILE A 55 -2.26 -0.64 15.56
N ILE A 56 -2.80 -0.98 14.39
CA ILE A 56 -2.72 -0.12 13.22
C ILE A 56 -3.52 1.15 13.41
N ASP A 57 -4.73 1.09 13.96
CA ASP A 57 -5.57 2.27 14.21
C ASP A 57 -4.89 3.24 15.17
N GLU A 58 -4.25 2.73 16.24
CA GLU A 58 -3.44 3.54 17.16
C GLU A 58 -2.23 4.18 16.48
N LEU A 59 -1.54 3.43 15.61
CA LEU A 59 -0.44 3.97 14.81
C LEU A 59 -0.94 5.06 13.86
N ALA A 60 -2.07 4.85 13.19
CA ALA A 60 -2.68 5.78 12.25
C ALA A 60 -3.07 7.10 12.91
N GLN A 61 -3.62 7.07 14.13
CA GLN A 61 -3.96 8.28 14.91
C GLN A 61 -2.72 9.14 15.23
N ARG A 62 -1.53 8.55 15.27
CA ARG A 62 -0.26 9.26 15.51
C ARG A 62 0.39 9.76 14.22
N MET A 63 -0.12 9.37 13.05
CA MET A 63 0.38 9.84 11.77
C MET A 63 -0.14 11.26 11.49
N THR A 64 0.76 12.21 11.25
CA THR A 64 0.40 13.63 11.04
C THR A 64 -0.48 13.86 9.80
N GLY A 65 -1.15 15.01 9.69
CA GLY A 65 -2.03 15.36 8.55
C GLY A 65 -1.40 15.26 7.16
N SER A 66 -0.07 15.36 7.04
CA SER A 66 0.67 15.07 5.79
C SER A 66 0.55 13.61 5.31
N THR A 67 0.05 12.71 6.16
CA THR A 67 -0.23 11.32 5.83
C THR A 67 -1.52 11.16 5.02
N ALA A 68 -2.54 12.00 5.22
CA ALA A 68 -3.77 11.95 4.42
C ALA A 68 -3.52 12.36 2.96
N GLU A 69 -2.66 13.35 2.74
CA GLU A 69 -2.23 13.74 1.39
C GLU A 69 -1.38 12.64 0.73
N ARG A 70 -0.48 11.99 1.49
CA ARG A 70 0.26 10.81 1.02
C ARG A 70 -0.64 9.61 0.74
N MET A 71 -1.73 9.43 1.50
CA MET A 71 -2.76 8.41 1.25
C MET A 71 -3.45 8.65 -0.09
N TYR A 72 -3.83 9.89 -0.37
CA TYR A 72 -4.46 10.25 -1.63
C TYR A 72 -3.53 9.98 -2.82
N LEU A 73 -2.29 10.49 -2.76
CA LEU A 73 -1.29 10.28 -3.81
C LEU A 73 -0.99 8.79 -4.03
N TRP A 74 -0.93 8.00 -2.96
CA TRP A 74 -0.73 6.56 -3.08
C TRP A 74 -1.88 5.83 -3.78
N ARG A 75 -3.13 6.16 -3.45
CA ARG A 75 -4.29 5.55 -4.11
C ARG A 75 -4.26 5.82 -5.61
N VAL A 76 -3.85 7.03 -5.99
CA VAL A 76 -3.65 7.42 -7.38
C VAL A 76 -2.53 6.58 -8.02
N GLU A 77 -1.36 6.49 -7.40
CA GLU A 77 -0.22 5.69 -7.92
C GLU A 77 -0.56 4.20 -8.06
N LYS A 78 -1.30 3.62 -7.10
CA LYS A 78 -1.70 2.21 -7.14
C LYS A 78 -2.66 1.94 -8.30
N GLU A 79 -3.65 2.81 -8.49
CA GLU A 79 -4.62 2.72 -9.58
C GLU A 79 -3.95 2.91 -10.95
N GLU A 80 -2.99 3.84 -11.04
CA GLU A 80 -2.20 4.07 -12.24
C GLU A 80 -1.32 2.87 -12.60
N ASN A 81 -0.59 2.30 -11.63
CA ASN A 81 0.19 1.08 -11.84
C ASN A 81 -0.68 -0.11 -12.26
N ARG A 82 -1.88 -0.24 -11.70
CA ARG A 82 -2.83 -1.28 -12.11
C ARG A 82 -3.22 -1.14 -13.59
N ARG A 83 -3.54 0.08 -14.03
CA ARG A 83 -3.88 0.35 -15.43
C ARG A 83 -2.73 0.06 -16.38
N ILE A 84 -1.50 0.43 -16.01
CA ILE A 84 -0.30 0.14 -16.80
C ILE A 84 -0.13 -1.37 -16.98
N VAL A 85 -0.24 -2.15 -15.90
CA VAL A 85 -0.12 -3.61 -15.95
C VAL A 85 -1.22 -4.24 -16.81
N GLU A 86 -2.46 -3.73 -16.72
CA GLU A 86 -3.58 -4.19 -17.56
C GLU A 86 -3.31 -3.89 -19.05
N GLN A 87 -2.81 -2.69 -19.39
CA GLN A 87 -2.44 -2.32 -20.75
C GLN A 87 -1.27 -3.15 -21.31
N GLU A 88 -0.23 -3.39 -20.52
CA GLU A 88 0.89 -4.24 -20.92
C GLU A 88 0.44 -5.69 -21.18
N ALA A 89 -0.49 -6.21 -20.36
CA ALA A 89 -1.05 -7.53 -20.54
C ALA A 89 -1.96 -7.64 -21.79
N GLU A 90 -2.66 -6.56 -22.16
CA GLU A 90 -3.44 -6.50 -23.40
C GLU A 90 -2.54 -6.46 -24.63
N LEU A 91 -1.52 -5.59 -24.63
CA LEU A 91 -0.54 -5.50 -25.72
C LEU A 91 0.20 -6.83 -25.95
N ALA A 92 0.62 -7.51 -24.88
CA ALA A 92 1.27 -8.82 -24.99
C ALA A 92 0.35 -9.87 -25.66
N LYS A 93 -0.94 -9.87 -25.34
CA LYS A 93 -1.92 -10.79 -25.95
C LYS A 93 -2.18 -10.46 -27.43
N GLU A 94 -2.14 -9.18 -27.81
CA GLU A 94 -2.29 -8.76 -29.20
C GLU A 94 -1.07 -9.15 -30.04
N GLU A 95 0.15 -8.99 -29.50
CA GLU A 95 1.39 -9.43 -30.17
C GLU A 95 1.44 -10.95 -30.38
N GLU A 96 0.99 -11.75 -29.40
CA GLU A 96 0.88 -13.21 -29.54
C GLU A 96 -0.15 -13.63 -30.60
N LYS A 97 -1.29 -12.94 -30.66
CA LYS A 97 -2.31 -13.19 -31.70
C LYS A 97 -1.82 -12.86 -33.10
N GLN A 98 -1.08 -11.76 -33.27
CA GLN A 98 -0.51 -11.38 -34.57
C GLN A 98 0.57 -12.35 -35.04
N LYS A 99 1.40 -12.88 -34.12
CA LYS A 99 2.40 -13.91 -34.45
C LYS A 99 1.77 -15.24 -34.87
N ASN A 100 0.66 -15.65 -34.24
CA ASN A 100 -0.02 -16.91 -34.56
C ASN A 100 -0.93 -16.86 -35.81
N GLN A 101 -1.28 -15.68 -36.31
CA GLN A 101 -2.07 -15.51 -37.54
C GLN A 101 -1.22 -15.32 -38.81
N GLY A 102 0.10 -15.16 -38.66
CA GLY A 102 1.05 -14.97 -39.77
C GLY A 102 1.95 -16.16 -40.11
N SER A 103 1.70 -17.36 -39.55
CA SER A 103 2.39 -18.62 -39.90
C SER A 103 1.51 -19.57 -40.68
#